data_AF-A0A918B750-F1
#
_entry.id   AF-A0A918B750-F1
#
_cell.length_a   1.000
_cell.length_b   1.000
_cell.length_c   1.000
_cell.angle_alpha   90.00
_cell.angle_beta   90.00
_cell.angle_gamma   90.00
#
_symmetry.space_group_name_H-M   'P 1'
#
loop_
_entity.id
_entity.type
_entity.pdbx_description
1 polymer ?
#
loop_
_entity_poly.entity_id
_entity_poly.type
_entity_poly.pdbx_seq_one_letter_code
_entity_poly.pdbx_strand_id
1 'polypeptide(L)'
;MTADTGTTPAATTGARTEQAADVIANARERIDALDDRIIGLVQERMAVSAVIQEARITSGGRRVHLTREMEILTRYRDALGKPGTPLAMTLLELCRGRV
;
A
#
# COMPACT_ATOMS: atom_id res chain seq x y z
N MET A 1 5.85 27.85 35.22
CA MET A 1 4.80 26.82 35.15
C MET A 1 4.09 27.02 33.82
N THR A 2 4.64 26.45 32.75
CA THR A 2 4.11 26.56 31.39
C THR A 2 2.86 25.70 31.31
N ALA A 3 1.73 26.33 30.97
CA ALA A 3 0.48 25.61 30.73
C ALA A 3 0.68 24.67 29.53
N ASP A 4 0.61 23.37 29.78
CA ASP A 4 0.41 22.37 28.75
C ASP A 4 -0.97 22.62 28.15
N THR A 5 -1.04 23.32 27.03
CA THR A 5 -2.22 23.33 26.16
C THR A 5 -2.35 21.95 25.53
N GLY A 6 -2.75 20.98 26.35
CA GLY A 6 -3.07 19.62 25.94
C GLY A 6 -4.13 19.70 24.86
N THR A 7 -3.75 19.32 23.64
CA THR A 7 -4.67 19.23 22.53
C THR A 7 -5.65 18.10 22.86
N THR A 8 -6.91 18.45 23.13
CA THR A 8 -7.97 17.48 23.42
C THR A 8 -8.12 16.53 22.22
N PRO A 9 -8.38 15.23 22.41
CA PRO A 9 -8.53 14.25 21.31
C PRO A 9 -9.47 14.72 20.20
N ALA A 10 -10.52 15.47 20.54
CA ALA A 10 -11.44 16.08 19.58
C ALA A 10 -10.74 17.05 18.58
N ALA A 11 -9.74 17.82 19.01
CA ALA A 11 -9.02 18.76 18.15
C ALA A 11 -8.04 18.06 17.18
N THR A 12 -7.43 16.94 17.59
CA THR A 12 -6.51 16.15 16.74
C THR A 12 -7.25 15.30 15.70
N THR A 13 -8.47 14.86 16.04
CA THR A 13 -9.28 13.99 15.18
C THR A 13 -10.23 14.75 14.27
N GLY A 14 -10.56 16.01 14.62
CA GLY A 14 -11.63 16.78 13.98
C GLY A 14 -13.04 16.37 14.44
N ALA A 15 -13.13 15.52 15.46
CA ALA A 15 -14.39 15.06 16.02
C ALA A 15 -15.12 16.19 16.77
N ARG A 16 -16.45 16.14 16.74
CA ARG A 16 -17.31 17.08 17.47
C ARG A 16 -17.73 16.59 18.86
N THR A 17 -17.37 15.35 19.21
CA THR A 17 -17.62 14.73 20.52
C THR A 17 -16.41 13.91 20.95
N GLU A 18 -16.17 13.80 22.26
CA GLU A 18 -15.05 13.00 22.80
C GLU A 18 -15.18 11.52 22.41
N GLN A 19 -16.39 10.95 22.48
CA GLN A 19 -16.62 9.57 22.06
C GLN A 19 -16.26 9.33 20.59
N ALA A 20 -16.60 10.27 19.70
CA ALA A 20 -16.19 10.16 18.30
C ALA A 20 -14.68 10.35 18.14
N ALA A 21 -14.05 11.19 18.95
CA ALA A 21 -12.61 11.37 18.96
C ALA A 21 -11.89 10.07 19.32
N ASP A 22 -12.33 9.38 20.38
CA ASP A 22 -11.75 8.12 20.81
C ASP A 22 -11.88 7.03 19.74
N VAL A 23 -13.05 6.92 19.10
CA VAL A 23 -13.25 5.95 18.00
C VAL A 23 -12.33 6.25 16.81
N ILE A 24 -12.18 7.53 16.44
CA ILE A 24 -11.31 7.93 15.32
C ILE A 24 -9.85 7.66 15.64
N ALA A 25 -9.39 7.98 16.86
CA ALA A 25 -8.02 7.73 17.29
C ALA A 25 -7.68 6.24 17.19
N ASN A 26 -8.50 5.37 17.77
CA ASN A 26 -8.31 3.91 17.71
C ASN A 26 -8.36 3.38 16.26
N ALA A 27 -9.25 3.93 15.42
CA ALA A 27 -9.34 3.52 14.02
C ALA A 27 -8.08 3.93 13.22
N ARG A 28 -7.50 5.10 13.50
CA ARG A 28 -6.25 5.56 12.87
C ARG A 28 -5.07 4.69 13.26
N GLU A 29 -4.90 4.36 14.54
CA GLU A 29 -3.85 3.43 14.97
C GLU A 29 -3.96 2.07 14.25
N ARG A 30 -5.19 1.59 14.04
CA ARG A 30 -5.41 0.36 13.27
C ARG A 30 -5.08 0.52 11.79
N ILE A 31 -5.34 1.68 11.19
CA ILE A 31 -4.94 2.00 9.81
C ILE A 31 -3.42 2.01 9.71
N ASP A 32 -2.72 2.67 10.63
CA ASP A 32 -1.26 2.74 10.63
C ASP A 32 -0.65 1.33 10.68
N ALA A 33 -1.17 0.46 11.56
CA ALA A 33 -0.74 -0.94 11.63
C ALA A 33 -1.12 -1.79 10.38
N LEU A 34 -2.14 -1.39 9.62
CA LEU A 34 -2.46 -2.00 8.32
C LEU A 34 -1.50 -1.51 7.25
N ASP A 35 -1.20 -0.21 7.24
CA ASP A 35 -0.31 0.41 6.26
C ASP A 35 1.12 -0.10 6.40
N ASP A 36 1.63 -0.28 7.63
CA ASP A 36 2.92 -0.93 7.87
C ASP A 36 2.98 -2.34 7.26
N ARG A 37 1.90 -3.12 7.41
CA ARG A 37 1.81 -4.46 6.82
C ARG A 37 1.71 -4.41 5.29
N ILE A 38 0.95 -3.47 4.73
CA ILE A 38 0.85 -3.27 3.29
C ILE A 38 2.23 -2.91 2.72
N ILE A 39 2.95 -1.97 3.34
CA ILE A 39 4.29 -1.56 2.93
C ILE A 39 5.24 -2.76 2.96
N GLY A 40 5.24 -3.54 4.05
CA GLY A 40 6.05 -4.76 4.15
C GLY A 40 5.75 -5.77 3.03
N LEU A 41 4.47 -6.03 2.75
CA LEU A 41 4.05 -6.92 1.66
C LEU A 41 4.45 -6.41 0.28
N VAL A 42 4.39 -5.09 0.05
CA VAL A 42 4.82 -4.48 -1.21
C VAL A 42 6.33 -4.64 -1.40
N GLN A 43 7.13 -4.39 -0.35
CA GLN A 43 8.58 -4.58 -0.38
C GLN A 43 8.95 -6.05 -0.64
N GLU A 44 8.29 -6.99 0.03
CA GLU A 44 8.47 -8.43 -0.20
C GLU A 44 8.13 -8.80 -1.66
N ARG A 45 7.00 -8.31 -2.18
CA ARG A 45 6.60 -8.53 -3.57
C ARG A 45 7.62 -7.96 -4.56
N MET A 46 8.24 -6.82 -4.25
CA MET A 46 9.31 -6.23 -5.05
C MET A 46 10.55 -7.12 -5.06
N ALA A 47 10.99 -7.62 -3.91
CA ALA A 47 12.13 -8.52 -3.79
C ALA A 47 11.92 -9.81 -4.60
N VAL A 48 10.75 -10.44 -4.48
CA VAL A 48 10.40 -11.64 -5.27
C VAL A 48 10.34 -11.33 -6.76
N SER A 49 9.81 -10.17 -7.14
CA SER A 49 9.75 -9.74 -8.56
C SER A 49 11.13 -9.49 -9.15
N ALA A 50 12.10 -9.01 -8.36
CA ALA A 50 13.48 -8.85 -8.78
C ALA A 50 14.14 -10.21 -9.07
N VAL A 51 13.95 -11.21 -8.20
CA VAL A 51 14.43 -12.59 -8.42
C VAL A 51 13.87 -13.17 -9.73
N ILE A 52 12.58 -13.00 -9.98
CA ILE A 52 11.93 -13.47 -11.23
C ILE A 52 12.51 -12.77 -12.46
N GLN A 53 12.72 -11.46 -12.39
CA GLN A 53 13.27 -10.68 -13.50
C GLN A 53 14.71 -11.08 -13.79
N GLU A 54 15.54 -11.27 -12.76
CA GLU A 54 16.91 -11.74 -12.92
C GLU A 54 16.93 -13.08 -13.63
N ALA A 55 16.19 -14.07 -13.12
CA ALA A 55 16.11 -15.40 -13.72
C ALA A 55 15.70 -15.36 -15.21
N ARG A 56 14.73 -14.51 -15.58
CA ARG A 56 14.31 -14.33 -16.98
C ARG A 56 15.40 -13.71 -17.85
N ILE A 57 16.11 -12.70 -17.34
CA ILE A 57 17.14 -12.00 -18.08
C ILE A 57 18.34 -12.91 -18.29
N THR A 58 18.80 -13.60 -17.23
CA THR A 58 19.91 -14.56 -17.32
C THR A 58 19.59 -15.71 -18.29
N SER A 59 18.31 -16.09 -18.44
CA SER A 59 17.87 -17.09 -19.42
C SER A 59 17.66 -16.54 -20.84
N GLY A 60 18.06 -15.30 -21.15
CA GLY A 60 17.89 -14.66 -22.46
C GLY A 60 16.47 -14.16 -22.76
N GLY A 61 15.59 -14.15 -21.76
CA GLY A 61 14.22 -13.66 -21.86
C GLY A 61 14.11 -12.15 -21.68
N ARG A 62 12.88 -11.63 -21.92
CA ARG A 62 12.56 -10.22 -21.66
C ARG A 62 12.27 -9.99 -20.18
N ARG A 63 12.62 -8.80 -19.71
CA ARG A 63 12.30 -8.32 -18.35
C ARG A 63 10.80 -8.33 -18.05
N VAL A 64 9.95 -8.10 -19.06
CA VAL A 64 8.49 -7.98 -18.94
C VAL A 64 7.79 -9.15 -19.62
N HIS A 65 6.73 -9.67 -18.99
CA HIS A 65 5.84 -10.71 -19.54
C HIS A 65 4.39 -10.25 -19.58
N LEU A 66 3.98 -9.66 -20.70
CA LEU A 66 2.71 -8.95 -20.84
C LEU A 66 1.49 -9.76 -20.37
N THR A 67 1.37 -11.04 -20.76
CA THR A 67 0.26 -11.90 -20.34
C THR A 67 0.16 -12.02 -18.82
N ARG A 68 1.32 -12.13 -18.14
CA ARG A 68 1.34 -12.25 -16.68
C ARG A 68 0.94 -10.94 -16.00
N GLU A 69 1.31 -9.81 -16.60
CA GLU A 69 0.93 -8.51 -16.07
C GLU A 69 -0.56 -8.24 -16.25
N MET A 70 -1.14 -8.63 -17.39
CA MET A 70 -2.60 -8.58 -17.60
C MET A 70 -3.35 -9.41 -16.56
N GLU A 71 -2.89 -10.62 -16.23
CA GLU A 71 -3.47 -11.42 -15.14
C GLU A 71 -3.44 -10.70 -13.78
N ILE A 72 -2.36 -9.97 -13.49
CA ILE A 72 -2.24 -9.18 -12.25
C ILE A 72 -3.24 -8.02 -12.27
N LEU A 73 -3.37 -7.29 -13.39
CA LEU A 73 -4.34 -6.20 -13.52
C LEU A 73 -5.77 -6.71 -13.30
N THR A 74 -6.13 -7.85 -13.90
CA THR A 74 -7.43 -8.50 -13.72
C THR A 74 -7.65 -8.89 -12.27
N ARG A 75 -6.68 -9.57 -11.63
CA ARG A 75 -6.79 -9.98 -10.22
C ARG A 75 -7.10 -8.81 -9.29
N TYR A 76 -6.41 -7.69 -9.43
CA TYR A 76 -6.66 -6.52 -8.58
C TYR A 76 -7.99 -5.86 -8.92
N ARG A 77 -8.38 -5.81 -10.20
CA ARG A 77 -9.70 -5.30 -10.60
C ARG A 77 -10.84 -6.14 -10.03
N ASP A 78 -10.70 -7.46 -10.02
CA ASP A 78 -11.74 -8.36 -9.51
C ASP A 78 -11.90 -8.20 -8.00
N ALA A 79 -10.78 -7.99 -7.28
CA ALA A 79 -10.79 -7.83 -5.83
C ALA A 79 -11.23 -6.43 -5.36
N LEU A 80 -10.84 -5.37 -6.07
CA LEU A 80 -11.00 -3.97 -5.62
C LEU A 80 -11.86 -3.12 -6.56
N GLY A 81 -12.42 -3.71 -7.62
CA GLY A 81 -13.16 -2.99 -8.65
C GLY A 81 -12.27 -2.07 -9.50
N LYS A 82 -12.86 -0.96 -9.98
CA LYS A 82 -12.17 0.01 -10.84
C LYS A 82 -10.85 0.55 -10.24
N PRO A 83 -10.75 0.88 -8.95
CA PRO A 83 -9.50 1.31 -8.31
C PRO A 83 -8.39 0.24 -8.28
N GLY A 84 -8.72 -1.04 -8.45
CA GLY A 84 -7.72 -2.11 -8.44
C GLY A 84 -6.73 -2.03 -9.59
N THR A 85 -7.18 -1.63 -10.79
CA THR A 85 -6.29 -1.49 -11.95
C THR A 85 -5.15 -0.47 -11.73
N PRO A 86 -5.40 0.80 -11.33
CA PRO A 86 -4.31 1.74 -11.09
C PRO A 86 -3.40 1.28 -9.94
N LEU A 87 -3.94 0.67 -8.88
CA LEU A 87 -3.10 0.11 -7.81
C LEU A 87 -2.13 -0.96 -8.35
N ALA A 88 -2.63 -1.90 -9.16
CA ALA A 88 -1.79 -2.92 -9.77
C ALA A 88 -0.75 -2.33 -10.72
N MET A 89 -1.08 -1.27 -11.47
CA MET A 89 -0.13 -0.58 -12.33
C MET A 89 1.01 0.03 -11.52
N THR A 90 0.71 0.74 -10.42
CA THR A 90 1.74 1.30 -9.52
C THR A 90 2.65 0.20 -8.95
N LEU A 91 2.08 -0.93 -8.53
CA LEU A 91 2.87 -2.06 -8.03
C LEU A 91 3.77 -2.70 -9.11
N LEU A 92 3.31 -2.75 -10.37
CA LEU A 92 4.13 -3.22 -11.49
C LEU A 92 5.26 -2.22 -11.81
N GLU A 93 5.00 -0.91 -11.72
CA GLU A 93 6.00 0.14 -11.93
C GLU A 93 7.11 0.10 -10.89
N LEU A 94 6.75 -0.02 -9.61
CA LEU A 94 7.69 -0.21 -8.50
C LEU A 94 8.59 -1.42 -8.73
N CYS A 95 8.03 -2.56 -9.14
CA CYS A 95 8.81 -3.78 -9.37
C CYS A 95 9.75 -3.69 -10.58
N ARG A 96 9.50 -2.80 -11.55
CA ARG A 96 10.34 -2.62 -12.73
C ARG A 96 11.43 -1.55 -12.53
N GLY A 97 11.43 -0.85 -11.39
CA GLY A 97 12.39 0.23 -11.10
C GLY A 97 12.18 1.47 -11.96
N ARG A 98 10.92 1.81 -12.29
CA ARG A 98 10.57 2.99 -13.12
C ARG A 98 10.10 4.20 -12.30
N VAL A 99 10.38 4.20 -11.00
CA VAL A 99 9.95 5.21 -10.02
C VAL A 99 11.18 5.94 -9.50
#